data_AF-W1QIG8-F1
#
_entry.id   AF-W1QIG8-F1
#
_cell.length_a   1.000
_cell.length_b   1.000
_cell.length_c   1.000
_cell.angle_alpha   90.00
_cell.angle_beta   90.00
_cell.angle_gamma   90.00
#
_symmetry.space_group_name_H-M   'P 1'
#
loop_
_entity.id
_entity.type
_entity.pdbx_description
1 polymer ?
#
loop_
_entity_poly.entity_id
_entity_poly.type
_entity_poly.pdbx_seq_one_letter_code
_entity_poly.pdbx_strand_id
1 'polypeptide(L)'
;MLEGKFEEASLLKKVIESIKDSVKLCNFNCSQSKGITVQAIDDSRVLLIALKIDSGSFQEFRCDRDLVLGLDLESLSKILKQGNNEDYLTIIAEDSPDSLLVVFEDKKKDRISEFSLKLMDIDSDVLTIDDMEHDCSITMPAYEFAKIARDMKTLSESLQIIITKDSVKFNAEGQIGSGSIILKPHTDMEKPDESIKIELNQPVVLTFGAKYLNDIVKATALSSTVTIKLTDKAPALFEYRLPSGYLRYYLAPKFDDED
;
A
#
# COMPACT_ATOMS: atom_id res chain seq x y z
N MET A 1 -21.71 9.47 13.60
CA MET A 1 -21.35 10.08 12.31
C MET A 1 -19.85 9.91 12.12
N LEU A 2 -19.40 9.73 10.88
CA LEU A 2 -18.00 9.87 10.48
C LEU A 2 -17.79 11.22 9.80
N GLU A 3 -16.74 11.91 10.19
CA GLU A 3 -16.20 13.08 9.51
C GLU A 3 -14.67 13.03 9.59
N GLY A 4 -14.01 12.92 8.44
CA GLY A 4 -12.55 12.89 8.34
C GLY A 4 -12.06 13.91 7.34
N LYS A 5 -11.38 14.96 7.81
CA LYS A 5 -10.81 16.03 6.97
C LYS A 5 -9.31 15.83 6.79
N PHE A 6 -8.89 15.59 5.56
CA PHE A 6 -7.49 15.55 5.15
C PHE A 6 -7.00 16.96 4.79
N GLU A 7 -5.78 17.29 5.22
CA GLU A 7 -5.09 18.53 4.85
C GLU A 7 -4.89 18.64 3.33
N GLU A 8 -4.59 17.51 2.68
CA GLU A 8 -4.44 17.42 1.22
C GLU A 8 -5.17 16.20 0.68
N ALA A 9 -6.02 16.43 -0.33
CA ALA A 9 -6.68 15.37 -1.08
C ALA A 9 -5.70 14.39 -1.74
N SER A 10 -4.46 14.82 -1.96
CA SER A 10 -3.37 14.03 -2.55
C SER A 10 -3.13 12.71 -1.80
N LEU A 11 -3.28 12.69 -0.47
CA LEU A 11 -3.04 11.49 0.35
C LEU A 11 -4.02 10.37 0.00
N LEU A 12 -5.33 10.63 0.12
CA LEU A 12 -6.34 9.60 -0.15
C LEU A 12 -6.30 9.18 -1.62
N LYS A 13 -6.08 10.12 -2.56
CA LYS A 13 -5.90 9.80 -3.98
C LYS A 13 -4.78 8.79 -4.20
N LYS A 14 -3.59 9.06 -3.68
CA LYS A 14 -2.43 8.17 -3.81
C LYS A 14 -2.72 6.81 -3.20
N VAL A 15 -3.38 6.77 -2.02
CA VAL A 15 -3.77 5.51 -1.37
C VAL A 15 -4.67 4.68 -2.28
N ILE A 16 -5.77 5.26 -2.80
CA ILE A 16 -6.71 4.54 -3.67
C ILE A 16 -6.05 4.09 -4.97
N GLU A 17 -5.25 4.95 -5.62
CA GLU A 17 -4.52 4.59 -6.84
C GLU A 17 -3.52 3.44 -6.62
N SER A 18 -3.05 3.24 -5.38
CA SER A 18 -2.09 2.18 -5.04
C SER A 18 -2.74 0.81 -4.83
N ILE A 19 -4.06 0.73 -4.65
CA ILE A 19 -4.75 -0.52 -4.28
C ILE A 19 -5.86 -0.93 -5.27
N LYS A 20 -6.44 0.02 -6.02
CA LYS A 20 -7.62 -0.21 -6.87
C LYS A 20 -7.42 -1.24 -7.99
N ASP A 21 -6.17 -1.46 -8.43
CA ASP A 21 -5.88 -2.40 -9.52
C ASP A 21 -5.71 -3.83 -8.99
N SER A 22 -5.49 -3.98 -7.68
CA SER A 22 -5.38 -5.27 -7.00
C SER A 22 -6.72 -5.74 -6.43
N VAL A 23 -7.57 -4.79 -6.00
CA VAL A 23 -8.86 -5.06 -5.38
C VAL A 23 -9.90 -4.07 -5.92
N LYS A 24 -11.07 -4.56 -6.33
CA LYS A 24 -12.16 -3.71 -6.84
C LYS A 24 -13.07 -3.18 -5.73
N LEU A 25 -13.46 -4.06 -4.82
CA LEU A 25 -14.43 -3.80 -3.76
C LEU A 25 -13.75 -4.02 -2.40
N CYS A 26 -13.87 -3.07 -1.48
CA CYS A 26 -13.37 -3.27 -0.11
C CYS A 26 -14.15 -2.47 0.94
N ASN A 27 -14.05 -2.95 2.18
CA ASN A 27 -14.62 -2.31 3.36
C ASN A 27 -13.62 -1.36 4.02
N PHE A 28 -14.03 -0.11 4.19
CA PHE A 28 -13.34 0.88 5.02
C PHE A 28 -13.95 0.83 6.41
N ASN A 29 -13.23 0.23 7.34
CA ASN A 29 -13.63 0.14 8.74
C ASN A 29 -13.14 1.41 9.47
N CYS A 30 -14.09 2.24 9.87
CA CYS A 30 -13.85 3.52 10.52
C CYS A 30 -14.17 3.40 12.01
N SER A 31 -13.27 3.87 12.87
CA SER A 31 -13.50 3.95 14.32
C SER A 31 -12.74 5.14 14.90
N GLN A 32 -13.21 5.68 16.03
CA GLN A 32 -12.52 6.78 16.70
C GLN A 32 -11.09 6.41 17.12
N SER A 33 -10.86 5.16 17.53
CA SER A 33 -9.60 4.72 18.13
C SER A 33 -8.55 4.28 17.12
N LYS A 34 -8.96 3.67 16.00
CA LYS A 34 -8.03 3.13 14.98
C LYS A 34 -7.95 4.00 13.72
N GLY A 35 -8.75 5.06 13.61
CA GLY A 35 -8.90 5.81 12.37
C GLY A 35 -9.64 4.99 11.32
N ILE A 36 -9.08 4.95 10.09
CA ILE A 36 -9.63 4.19 8.97
C ILE A 36 -8.71 3.02 8.65
N THR A 37 -9.28 1.82 8.60
CA THR A 37 -8.56 0.60 8.25
C THR A 37 -9.23 -0.10 7.09
N VAL A 38 -8.43 -0.62 6.16
CA VAL A 38 -8.91 -1.46 5.05
C VAL A 38 -8.09 -2.73 5.07
N GLN A 39 -8.78 -3.86 4.92
CA GLN A 39 -8.14 -5.13 4.65
C GLN A 39 -8.85 -5.78 3.47
N ALA A 40 -8.08 -6.21 2.48
CA ALA A 40 -8.63 -6.84 1.30
C ALA A 40 -7.65 -7.83 0.69
N ILE A 41 -8.18 -8.87 0.08
CA ILE A 41 -7.43 -9.91 -0.61
C ILE A 41 -7.79 -9.84 -2.09
N ASP A 42 -6.79 -10.00 -2.95
CA ASP A 42 -7.01 -10.04 -4.39
C ASP A 42 -7.79 -11.31 -4.83
N ASP A 43 -8.32 -11.30 -6.06
CA ASP A 43 -9.12 -12.42 -6.57
C ASP A 43 -8.36 -13.77 -6.58
N SER A 44 -7.03 -13.75 -6.71
CA SER A 44 -6.20 -14.96 -6.68
C SER A 44 -5.83 -15.44 -5.27
N ARG A 45 -6.14 -14.65 -4.24
CA ARG A 45 -5.80 -14.91 -2.83
C ARG A 45 -4.30 -15.07 -2.55
N VAL A 46 -3.47 -14.39 -3.35
CA VAL A 46 -2.00 -14.40 -3.24
C VAL A 46 -1.49 -13.11 -2.61
N LEU A 47 -2.23 -12.00 -2.75
CA LEU A 47 -1.90 -10.67 -2.26
C LEU A 47 -2.96 -10.19 -1.27
N LEU A 48 -2.53 -9.95 -0.03
CA LEU A 48 -3.32 -9.29 1.00
C LEU A 48 -2.84 -7.84 1.16
N ILE A 49 -3.78 -6.91 1.17
CA ILE A 49 -3.56 -5.48 1.40
C ILE A 49 -4.09 -5.12 2.77
N ALA A 50 -3.28 -4.44 3.57
CA ALA A 50 -3.66 -3.87 4.85
C ALA A 50 -3.29 -2.39 4.90
N LEU A 51 -4.30 -1.52 4.93
CA LEU A 51 -4.16 -0.09 5.06
C LEU A 51 -4.59 0.33 6.46
N LYS A 52 -3.82 1.24 7.05
CA LYS A 52 -4.17 1.95 8.27
C LYS A 52 -3.89 3.43 8.06
N ILE A 53 -4.92 4.26 8.19
CA ILE A 53 -4.84 5.72 8.23
C ILE A 53 -5.26 6.12 9.64
N ASP A 54 -4.28 6.38 10.49
CA ASP A 54 -4.53 6.81 11.86
C ASP A 54 -5.11 8.22 11.90
N SER A 55 -5.77 8.58 13.01
CA SER A 55 -6.38 9.91 13.20
C SER A 55 -5.38 11.06 13.04
N GLY A 56 -4.08 10.81 13.27
CA GLY A 56 -3.00 11.79 13.06
C GLY A 56 -2.73 12.13 11.59
N SER A 57 -3.30 11.40 10.62
CA SER A 57 -3.23 11.74 9.19
C SER A 57 -4.31 12.74 8.76
N PHE A 58 -5.21 13.12 9.67
CA PHE A 58 -6.31 14.04 9.43
C PHE A 58 -6.05 15.37 10.16
N GLN A 59 -6.53 16.46 9.57
CA GLN A 59 -6.63 17.74 10.26
C GLN A 59 -7.71 17.67 11.36
N GLU A 60 -8.85 17.05 11.03
CA GLU A 60 -9.95 16.78 11.94
C GLU A 60 -10.48 15.37 11.68
N PHE A 61 -10.69 14.60 12.75
CA PHE A 61 -11.24 13.25 12.65
C PHE A 61 -12.21 12.98 13.79
N ARG A 62 -13.44 12.64 13.42
CA ARG A 62 -14.52 12.28 14.32
C ARG A 62 -15.24 11.04 13.78
N CYS A 63 -15.40 10.04 14.61
CA CYS A 63 -16.13 8.83 14.29
C CYS A 63 -16.92 8.38 15.53
N ASP A 64 -18.18 8.78 15.63
CA ASP A 64 -18.98 8.58 16.86
C ASP A 64 -19.29 7.10 17.15
N ARG A 65 -19.30 6.28 16.11
CA ARG A 65 -19.58 4.84 16.16
C ARG A 65 -18.72 4.15 15.13
N ASP A 66 -18.40 2.89 15.38
CA ASP A 66 -17.73 2.06 14.40
C ASP A 66 -18.62 1.90 13.18
N LEU A 67 -18.09 2.25 12.01
CA LEU A 67 -18.79 2.21 10.73
C LEU A 67 -18.00 1.38 9.73
N VAL A 68 -18.73 0.67 8.87
CA VAL A 68 -18.17 -0.08 7.75
C VAL A 68 -18.70 0.55 6.47
N LEU A 69 -17.81 1.05 5.64
CA LEU A 69 -18.16 1.67 4.36
C LEU A 69 -17.68 0.75 3.22
N GLY A 70 -18.60 0.02 2.61
CA GLY A 70 -18.29 -0.81 1.45
C GLY A 70 -18.23 0.03 0.17
N LEU A 71 -17.06 0.05 -0.47
CA LEU A 71 -16.76 0.96 -1.56
C LEU A 71 -16.22 0.22 -2.80
N ASP A 72 -16.68 0.67 -3.97
CA ASP A 72 -16.05 0.37 -5.25
C ASP A 72 -14.90 1.36 -5.50
N LEU A 73 -13.68 0.83 -5.56
CA LEU A 73 -12.47 1.64 -5.62
C LEU A 73 -12.27 2.34 -6.97
N GLU A 74 -12.82 1.80 -8.05
CA GLU A 74 -12.81 2.49 -9.35
C GLU A 74 -13.71 3.73 -9.32
N SER A 75 -14.88 3.62 -8.70
CA SER A 75 -15.86 4.71 -8.54
C SER A 75 -15.33 5.77 -7.59
N LEU A 76 -14.74 5.36 -6.46
CA LEU A 76 -14.05 6.28 -5.54
C LEU A 76 -12.89 6.99 -6.25
N SER A 77 -12.05 6.28 -7.01
CA SER A 77 -10.96 6.89 -7.80
C SER A 77 -11.47 7.96 -8.78
N LYS A 78 -12.59 7.70 -9.47
CA LYS A 78 -13.20 8.67 -10.41
C LYS A 78 -13.66 9.95 -9.70
N ILE A 79 -14.26 9.83 -8.51
CA ILE A 79 -14.67 10.96 -7.68
C ILE A 79 -13.45 11.71 -7.17
N LEU A 80 -12.44 10.99 -6.65
CA LEU A 80 -11.23 11.61 -6.11
C LEU A 80 -10.46 12.41 -7.16
N LYS A 81 -10.54 12.04 -8.44
CA LYS A 81 -9.93 12.80 -9.55
C LYS A 81 -10.58 14.16 -9.84
N GLN A 82 -11.74 14.47 -9.26
CA GLN A 82 -12.44 15.75 -9.50
C GLN A 82 -11.91 16.93 -8.66
N GLY A 83 -11.19 16.64 -7.57
CA GLY A 83 -10.49 17.66 -6.78
C GLY A 83 -9.04 17.88 -7.25
N ASN A 84 -8.43 19.01 -6.89
CA ASN A 84 -6.98 19.20 -7.02
C ASN A 84 -6.25 18.46 -5.90
N ASN A 85 -4.93 18.33 -6.00
CA ASN A 85 -4.16 17.57 -5.01
C ASN A 85 -4.01 18.33 -3.70
N GLU A 86 -3.98 19.66 -3.78
CA GLU A 86 -3.77 20.59 -2.69
C GLU A 86 -5.09 21.03 -2.02
N ASP A 87 -6.25 20.61 -2.53
CA ASP A 87 -7.55 20.88 -1.91
C ASP A 87 -7.64 20.17 -0.56
N TYR A 88 -8.37 20.76 0.40
CA TYR A 88 -8.85 19.98 1.54
C TYR A 88 -9.83 18.91 1.04
N LEU A 89 -9.81 17.75 1.68
CA LEU A 89 -10.73 16.66 1.37
C LEU A 89 -11.44 16.21 2.64
N THR A 90 -12.76 16.29 2.68
CA THR A 90 -13.56 15.81 3.80
C THR A 90 -14.41 14.63 3.35
N ILE A 91 -14.36 13.53 4.10
CA ILE A 91 -15.25 12.39 3.93
C ILE A 91 -16.28 12.37 5.07
N ILE A 92 -17.55 12.23 4.71
CA ILE A 92 -18.67 12.32 5.67
C ILE A 92 -19.62 11.13 5.45
N ALA A 93 -19.98 10.46 6.53
CA ALA A 93 -21.00 9.42 6.53
C ALA A 93 -21.87 9.50 7.80
N GLU A 94 -23.17 9.29 7.63
CA GLU A 94 -24.13 9.26 8.74
C GLU A 94 -24.00 7.96 9.57
N ASP A 95 -24.78 7.83 10.65
CA ASP A 95 -24.76 6.63 11.53
C ASP A 95 -25.27 5.36 10.83
N SER A 96 -26.09 5.49 9.80
CA SER A 96 -26.61 4.40 8.98
C SER A 96 -26.55 4.84 7.52
N PRO A 97 -25.33 4.89 6.93
CA PRO A 97 -25.11 5.57 5.68
C PRO A 97 -25.53 4.71 4.48
N ASP A 98 -26.31 5.30 3.56
CA ASP A 98 -26.53 4.74 2.21
C ASP A 98 -25.48 5.24 1.19
N SER A 99 -24.75 6.31 1.55
CA SER A 99 -23.74 6.93 0.71
C SER A 99 -22.61 7.56 1.54
N LEU A 100 -21.42 7.64 0.95
CA LEU A 100 -20.29 8.43 1.41
C LEU A 100 -20.31 9.78 0.70
N LEU A 101 -20.34 10.87 1.44
CA LEU A 101 -20.15 12.21 0.92
C LEU A 101 -18.66 12.56 0.90
N VAL A 102 -18.17 13.05 -0.24
CA VAL A 102 -16.80 13.49 -0.48
C VAL A 102 -16.83 14.96 -0.86
N VAL A 103 -16.22 15.80 -0.03
CA VAL A 103 -16.19 17.26 -0.20
C VAL A 103 -14.76 17.71 -0.46
N PHE A 104 -14.56 18.48 -1.52
CA PHE A 104 -13.31 19.17 -1.81
C PHE A 104 -13.47 20.67 -1.57
N GLU A 105 -12.52 21.27 -0.85
CA GLU A 105 -12.48 22.72 -0.64
C GLU A 105 -11.13 23.27 -1.14
N ASP A 106 -11.16 24.18 -2.11
CA ASP A 106 -9.95 24.88 -2.58
C ASP A 106 -9.43 25.80 -1.47
N LYS A 107 -8.12 25.75 -1.17
CA LYS A 107 -7.52 26.52 -0.07
C LYS A 107 -7.46 28.03 -0.32
N LYS A 108 -7.60 28.47 -1.58
CA LYS A 108 -7.40 29.87 -2.01
C LYS A 108 -8.64 30.46 -2.66
N LYS A 109 -9.42 29.64 -3.34
CA LYS A 109 -10.64 30.03 -4.02
C LYS A 109 -11.84 29.60 -3.21
N ASP A 110 -12.93 30.34 -3.34
CA ASP A 110 -14.21 29.98 -2.74
C ASP A 110 -14.92 28.90 -3.60
N ARG A 111 -14.24 27.78 -3.86
CA ARG A 111 -14.75 26.64 -4.63
C ARG A 111 -14.88 25.45 -3.72
N ILE A 112 -16.11 24.99 -3.57
CA ILE A 112 -16.47 23.75 -2.89
C ILE A 112 -17.06 22.78 -3.93
N SER A 113 -16.70 21.50 -3.85
CA SER A 113 -17.25 20.46 -4.72
C SER A 113 -17.67 19.26 -3.90
N GLU A 114 -18.92 18.86 -4.01
CA GLU A 114 -19.53 17.79 -3.24
C GLU A 114 -19.93 16.63 -4.16
N PHE A 115 -19.56 15.42 -3.76
CA PHE A 115 -19.87 14.20 -4.49
C PHE A 115 -20.40 13.15 -3.53
N SER A 116 -21.54 12.54 -3.87
CA SER A 116 -22.11 11.42 -3.11
C SER A 116 -21.83 10.11 -3.84
N LEU A 117 -21.19 9.17 -3.14
CA LEU A 117 -20.88 7.82 -3.61
C LEU A 117 -21.76 6.81 -2.88
N LYS A 118 -22.55 6.03 -3.61
CA LYS A 118 -23.36 4.96 -3.00
C LYS A 118 -22.48 3.91 -2.35
N LEU A 119 -22.86 3.49 -1.15
CA LEU A 119 -22.22 2.39 -0.45
C LEU A 119 -22.79 1.05 -0.93
N MET A 120 -22.05 -0.01 -0.66
CA MET A 120 -22.41 -1.37 -0.98
C MET A 120 -22.24 -2.26 0.24
N ASP A 121 -23.08 -3.29 0.34
CA ASP A 121 -22.85 -4.36 1.30
C ASP A 121 -21.78 -5.30 0.73
N ILE A 122 -20.65 -5.40 1.42
CA ILE A 122 -19.53 -6.26 1.05
C ILE A 122 -19.27 -7.21 2.20
N ASP A 123 -19.38 -8.51 1.94
CA ASP A 123 -18.93 -9.54 2.86
C ASP A 123 -17.40 -9.45 2.98
N SER A 124 -16.89 -9.30 4.21
CA SER A 124 -15.45 -9.26 4.44
C SER A 124 -15.05 -10.18 5.58
N ASP A 125 -14.18 -11.13 5.26
CA ASP A 125 -13.43 -11.89 6.26
C ASP A 125 -12.22 -11.06 6.70
N VAL A 126 -12.29 -10.48 7.90
CA VAL A 126 -11.14 -9.81 8.50
C VAL A 126 -10.19 -10.87 9.04
N LEU A 127 -9.04 -11.01 8.38
CA LEU A 127 -7.94 -11.85 8.84
C LEU A 127 -7.21 -11.14 9.98
N THR A 128 -6.97 -11.89 11.05
CA THR A 128 -6.04 -11.45 12.09
C THR A 128 -4.62 -11.60 11.53
N ILE A 129 -3.88 -10.50 11.52
CA ILE A 129 -2.47 -10.49 11.13
C ILE A 129 -1.67 -10.51 12.42
N ASP A 130 -1.05 -11.65 12.71
CA ASP A 130 -0.16 -11.79 13.86
C ASP A 130 1.19 -11.10 13.60
N ASP A 131 1.84 -10.64 14.67
CA ASP A 131 3.21 -10.15 14.59
C ASP A 131 4.14 -11.32 14.27
N MET A 132 4.65 -11.33 13.04
CA MET A 132 5.55 -12.37 12.55
C MET A 132 7.01 -11.96 12.79
N GLU A 133 7.82 -12.90 13.29
CA GLU A 133 9.27 -12.76 13.23
C GLU A 133 9.71 -12.89 11.77
N HIS A 134 10.58 -11.96 11.35
CA HIS A 134 11.12 -11.97 10.00
C HIS A 134 12.61 -12.31 10.03
N ASP A 135 13.05 -13.13 9.08
CA ASP A 135 14.46 -13.52 8.96
C ASP A 135 15.32 -12.36 8.42
N CYS A 136 14.70 -11.42 7.72
CA CYS A 136 15.38 -10.23 7.24
C CYS A 136 14.42 -9.05 7.04
N SER A 137 14.98 -7.84 7.11
CA SER A 137 14.30 -6.57 6.85
C SER A 137 15.21 -5.67 6.03
N ILE A 138 14.70 -5.13 4.93
CA ILE A 138 15.38 -4.17 4.07
C ILE A 138 14.59 -2.89 4.06
N THR A 139 15.24 -1.75 4.28
CA THR A 139 14.67 -0.43 3.98
C THR A 139 15.50 0.20 2.87
N MET A 140 14.85 0.62 1.79
CA MET A 140 15.50 1.19 0.61
C MET A 140 14.62 2.26 -0.06
N PRO A 141 15.17 3.05 -1.00
CA PRO A 141 14.39 4.05 -1.72
C PRO A 141 13.25 3.39 -2.52
N ALA A 142 12.03 3.89 -2.32
CA ALA A 142 10.83 3.35 -2.94
C ALA A 142 10.86 3.49 -4.48
N TYR A 143 11.51 4.53 -4.99
CA TYR A 143 11.66 4.74 -6.43
C TYR A 143 12.62 3.73 -7.05
N GLU A 144 13.70 3.35 -6.35
CA GLU A 144 14.68 2.38 -6.82
C GLU A 144 14.05 0.99 -6.88
N PHE A 145 13.32 0.60 -5.83
CA PHE A 145 12.57 -0.65 -5.85
C PHE A 145 11.51 -0.67 -6.97
N ALA A 146 10.80 0.44 -7.19
CA ALA A 146 9.84 0.56 -8.28
C ALA A 146 10.46 0.40 -9.67
N LYS A 147 11.64 1.00 -9.88
CA LYS A 147 12.39 0.85 -11.12
C LYS A 147 12.81 -0.60 -11.33
N ILE A 148 13.40 -1.24 -10.31
CA ILE A 148 13.81 -2.65 -10.35
C ILE A 148 12.62 -3.56 -10.70
N ALA A 149 11.48 -3.40 -10.02
CA ALA A 149 10.30 -4.23 -10.28
C ALA A 149 9.79 -4.10 -11.73
N ARG A 150 9.83 -2.90 -12.31
CA ARG A 150 9.44 -2.65 -13.72
C ARG A 150 10.47 -3.22 -14.69
N ASP A 151 11.75 -2.98 -14.45
CA ASP A 151 12.84 -3.45 -15.31
C ASP A 151 12.85 -4.99 -15.36
N MET A 152 12.75 -5.65 -14.21
CA MET A 152 12.75 -7.12 -14.11
C MET A 152 11.51 -7.77 -14.76
N LYS A 153 10.35 -7.10 -14.69
CA LYS A 153 9.11 -7.56 -15.33
C LYS A 153 9.21 -7.62 -16.85
N THR A 154 10.11 -6.86 -17.47
CA THR A 154 10.36 -6.96 -18.92
C THR A 154 11.05 -8.27 -19.31
N LEU A 155 11.74 -8.92 -18.36
CA LEU A 155 12.53 -10.14 -18.60
C LEU A 155 11.76 -11.39 -18.20
N SER A 156 11.03 -11.37 -17.08
CA SER A 156 10.35 -12.54 -16.53
C SER A 156 9.06 -12.22 -15.78
N GLU A 157 8.17 -13.21 -15.73
CA GLU A 157 6.97 -13.22 -14.89
C GLU A 157 7.28 -13.54 -13.41
N SER A 158 8.53 -13.88 -13.10
CA SER A 158 9.04 -14.18 -11.77
C SER A 158 10.20 -13.24 -11.44
N LEU A 159 10.18 -12.67 -10.23
CA LEU A 159 11.32 -11.94 -9.67
C LEU A 159 11.79 -12.65 -8.40
N GLN A 160 13.05 -13.06 -8.40
CA GLN A 160 13.70 -13.64 -7.24
C GLN A 160 14.43 -12.55 -6.44
N ILE A 161 14.18 -12.50 -5.14
CA ILE A 161 14.84 -11.62 -4.18
C ILE A 161 15.74 -12.49 -3.31
N ILE A 162 17.04 -12.21 -3.37
CA ILE A 162 18.10 -12.92 -2.66
C ILE A 162 18.72 -11.93 -1.67
N ILE A 163 18.69 -12.25 -0.38
CA ILE A 163 19.22 -11.40 0.67
C ILE A 163 20.37 -12.12 1.37
N THR A 164 21.50 -11.43 1.43
CA THR A 164 22.70 -11.84 2.15
C THR A 164 23.11 -10.74 3.12
N LYS A 165 24.15 -10.98 3.92
CA LYS A 165 24.65 -9.97 4.87
C LYS A 165 25.17 -8.71 4.17
N ASP A 166 25.69 -8.87 2.96
CA ASP A 166 26.44 -7.82 2.27
C ASP A 166 25.66 -7.19 1.10
N SER A 167 24.53 -7.78 0.71
CA SER A 167 23.75 -7.28 -0.42
C SER A 167 22.33 -7.83 -0.48
N VAL A 168 21.46 -7.06 -1.15
CA VAL A 168 20.22 -7.54 -1.74
C VAL A 168 20.41 -7.68 -3.24
N LYS A 169 20.03 -8.83 -3.79
CA LYS A 169 20.07 -9.12 -5.22
C LYS A 169 18.66 -9.41 -5.74
N PHE A 170 18.31 -8.76 -6.84
CA PHE A 170 17.09 -8.96 -7.60
C PHE A 170 17.45 -9.67 -8.89
N ASN A 171 16.86 -10.84 -9.13
CA ASN A 171 17.20 -11.72 -10.25
C ASN A 171 15.94 -12.13 -11.03
N ALA A 172 15.99 -11.98 -12.35
CA ALA A 172 14.93 -12.41 -13.24
C ALA A 172 15.52 -13.22 -14.40
N GLU A 173 14.90 -14.35 -14.71
CA GLU A 173 15.29 -15.22 -15.82
C GLU A 173 14.05 -15.55 -16.64
N GLY A 174 14.12 -15.32 -17.95
CA GLY A 174 13.03 -15.57 -18.87
C GLY A 174 13.50 -15.84 -20.29
N GLN A 175 12.56 -15.93 -21.23
CA GLN A 175 12.83 -16.43 -22.58
C GLN A 175 13.80 -15.55 -23.39
N ILE A 176 13.73 -14.24 -23.18
CA ILE A 176 14.56 -13.26 -23.92
C ILE A 176 15.94 -13.06 -23.28
N GLY A 177 16.16 -13.57 -22.06
CA GLY A 177 17.41 -13.43 -21.32
C GLY A 177 17.22 -13.36 -19.81
N SER A 178 18.32 -13.07 -19.12
CA SER A 178 18.38 -12.94 -17.66
C SER A 178 18.93 -11.57 -17.25
N GLY A 179 18.48 -11.07 -16.10
CA GLY A 179 18.93 -9.81 -15.51
C GLY A 179 19.17 -9.95 -14.01
N SER A 180 20.17 -9.24 -13.50
CA SER A 180 20.50 -9.20 -12.08
C SER A 180 20.89 -7.79 -11.66
N ILE A 181 20.25 -7.28 -10.61
CA ILE A 181 20.59 -6.02 -9.95
C ILE A 181 21.02 -6.32 -8.53
N ILE A 182 22.19 -5.82 -8.13
CA ILE A 182 22.76 -6.04 -6.80
C ILE A 182 22.93 -4.69 -6.12
N LEU A 183 22.30 -4.51 -4.96
CA LEU A 183 22.45 -3.33 -4.13
C LEU A 183 23.18 -3.70 -2.84
N LYS A 184 24.12 -2.85 -2.44
CA LYS A 184 24.86 -2.99 -1.18
C LYS A 184 24.32 -2.01 -0.15
N PRO A 185 24.30 -2.38 1.14
CA PRO A 185 23.89 -1.49 2.19
C PRO A 185 24.84 -0.28 2.24
N HIS A 186 24.26 0.90 2.38
CA HIS A 186 25.01 2.15 2.52
C HIS A 186 24.16 3.18 3.26
N THR A 187 24.82 4.13 3.90
CA THR A 187 24.18 5.23 4.61
C THR A 187 24.58 6.53 3.93
N ASP A 188 23.59 7.24 3.40
CA ASP A 188 23.75 8.61 2.92
C ASP A 188 23.37 9.58 4.06
N MET A 189 24.32 10.43 4.44
CA MET A 189 24.17 11.37 5.56
C MET A 189 23.42 12.65 5.16
N GLU A 190 23.43 13.00 3.87
CA GLU A 190 22.74 14.18 3.35
C GLU A 190 21.29 13.87 2.97
N LYS A 191 21.06 12.66 2.44
CA LYS A 191 19.76 12.15 2.04
C LYS A 191 19.47 10.79 2.67
N PRO A 192 19.02 10.74 3.93
CA PRO A 192 18.79 9.49 4.64
C PRO A 192 17.80 8.54 3.94
N ASP A 193 16.90 9.06 3.12
CA ASP A 193 15.93 8.34 2.30
C ASP A 193 16.53 7.66 1.05
N GLU A 194 17.75 8.03 0.66
CA GLU A 194 18.54 7.34 -0.37
C GLU A 194 19.31 6.12 0.18
N SER A 195 19.37 5.97 1.51
CA SER A 195 20.11 4.90 2.17
C SER A 195 19.49 3.52 1.94
N ILE A 196 20.34 2.49 1.94
CA ILE A 196 19.91 1.08 1.93
C ILE A 196 20.37 0.44 3.23
N LYS A 197 19.40 -0.02 4.02
CA LYS A 197 19.62 -0.70 5.30
C LYS A 197 19.17 -2.15 5.19
N ILE A 198 20.00 -3.07 5.69
CA ILE A 198 19.71 -4.50 5.72
C ILE A 198 19.91 -4.97 7.16
N GLU A 199 18.85 -5.50 7.76
CA GLU A 199 18.87 -6.24 9.02
C GLU A 199 18.68 -7.73 8.67
N LEU A 200 19.70 -8.54 8.92
CA LEU A 200 19.72 -9.94 8.54
C LEU A 200 19.87 -10.85 9.77
N ASN A 201 18.89 -11.71 9.99
CA ASN A 201 18.99 -12.85 10.91
C ASN A 201 19.46 -14.10 10.14
N GLN A 202 18.80 -14.42 9.03
CA GLN A 202 19.17 -15.53 8.14
C GLN A 202 19.13 -15.11 6.66
N PRO A 203 20.01 -15.67 5.79
CA PRO A 203 19.89 -15.49 4.35
C PRO A 203 18.54 -16.01 3.84
N VAL A 204 17.91 -15.25 2.93
CA VAL A 204 16.61 -15.60 2.37
C VAL A 204 16.66 -15.52 0.85
N VAL A 205 16.06 -16.51 0.19
CA VAL A 205 15.86 -16.54 -1.25
C VAL A 205 14.39 -16.86 -1.52
N LEU A 206 13.65 -15.89 -2.05
CA LEU A 206 12.24 -16.07 -2.38
C LEU A 206 11.94 -15.56 -3.78
N THR A 207 11.03 -16.25 -4.46
CA THR A 207 10.56 -15.88 -5.79
C THR A 207 9.14 -15.34 -5.71
N PHE A 208 8.83 -14.27 -6.43
CA PHE A 208 7.50 -13.65 -6.44
C PHE A 208 6.98 -13.45 -7.86
N GLY A 209 5.66 -13.39 -8.02
CA GLY A 209 5.04 -12.99 -9.27
C GLY A 209 5.33 -11.52 -9.57
N ALA A 210 6.03 -11.26 -10.69
CA ALA A 210 6.44 -9.90 -11.06
C ALA A 210 5.24 -8.96 -11.30
N LYS A 211 4.07 -9.51 -11.68
CA LYS A 211 2.80 -8.77 -11.74
C LYS A 211 2.47 -8.11 -10.39
N TYR A 212 2.44 -8.88 -9.30
CA TYR A 212 2.08 -8.35 -7.97
C TYR A 212 3.09 -7.32 -7.47
N LEU A 213 4.38 -7.53 -7.72
CA LEU A 213 5.39 -6.52 -7.39
C LEU A 213 5.16 -5.20 -8.15
N ASN A 214 4.72 -5.28 -9.41
CA ASN A 214 4.36 -4.08 -10.18
C ASN A 214 3.08 -3.39 -9.68
N ASP A 215 2.16 -4.14 -9.06
CA ASP A 215 1.01 -3.55 -8.37
C ASP A 215 1.44 -2.87 -7.05
N ILE A 216 2.30 -3.52 -6.27
CA ILE A 216 2.83 -3.00 -5.00
C ILE A 216 3.56 -1.67 -5.20
N VAL A 217 4.40 -1.55 -6.23
CA VAL A 217 5.19 -0.32 -6.48
C VAL A 217 4.37 0.87 -6.97
N LYS A 218 3.05 0.73 -7.13
CA LYS A 218 2.14 1.88 -7.31
C LYS A 218 2.07 2.74 -6.05
N ALA A 219 2.35 2.15 -4.87
CA ALA A 219 2.45 2.85 -3.59
C ALA A 219 3.68 3.76 -3.43
N THR A 220 4.63 3.77 -4.38
CA THR A 220 5.85 4.60 -4.30
C THR A 220 5.57 6.09 -4.12
N ALA A 221 4.40 6.60 -4.54
CA ALA A 221 4.04 8.01 -4.32
C ALA A 221 3.66 8.36 -2.86
N LEU A 222 3.47 7.35 -2.00
CA LEU A 222 3.07 7.49 -0.59
C LEU A 222 4.26 7.69 0.36
N SER A 223 5.43 7.14 0.03
CA SER A 223 6.62 7.16 0.89
C SER A 223 7.88 7.19 0.05
N SER A 224 8.90 7.93 0.49
CA SER A 224 10.22 7.94 -0.14
C SER A 224 10.97 6.61 0.01
N THR A 225 10.62 5.83 1.02
CA THR A 225 11.22 4.52 1.31
C THR A 225 10.18 3.40 1.33
N VAL A 226 10.61 2.19 1.00
CA VAL A 226 9.85 0.95 1.18
C VAL A 226 10.60 0.07 2.17
N THR A 227 9.87 -0.60 3.06
CA THR A 227 10.43 -1.64 3.93
C THR A 227 9.94 -3.02 3.46
N ILE A 228 10.87 -3.91 3.16
CA ILE A 228 10.63 -5.26 2.68
C ILE A 228 11.08 -6.23 3.78
N LYS A 229 10.17 -7.06 4.30
CA LYS A 229 10.51 -8.09 5.28
C LYS A 229 10.21 -9.46 4.70
N LEU A 230 11.19 -10.35 4.75
CA LEU A 230 11.08 -11.71 4.20
C LEU A 230 11.35 -12.76 5.28
N THR A 231 10.70 -13.91 5.12
CA THR A 231 10.95 -15.16 5.84
C THR A 231 10.51 -16.31 4.94
N ASP A 232 11.11 -17.49 5.09
CA ASP A 232 10.73 -18.70 4.35
C ASP A 232 9.39 -19.31 4.82
N LYS A 233 8.87 -18.89 5.98
CA LYS A 233 7.69 -19.48 6.62
C LYS A 233 6.37 -18.76 6.37
N ALA A 234 6.41 -17.55 5.80
CA ALA A 234 5.24 -16.68 5.72
C ALA A 234 5.30 -15.73 4.52
N PRO A 235 4.17 -15.11 4.14
CA PRO A 235 4.14 -14.09 3.10
C PRO A 235 5.13 -12.94 3.38
N ALA A 236 5.76 -12.45 2.31
CA ALA A 236 6.62 -11.28 2.38
C ALA A 236 5.81 -10.02 2.64
N LEU A 237 6.33 -9.13 3.50
CA LEU A 237 5.73 -7.84 3.80
C LEU A 237 6.44 -6.73 3.01
N PHE A 238 5.67 -5.93 2.28
CA PHE A 238 6.10 -4.67 1.68
C PHE A 238 5.33 -3.52 2.33
N GLU A 239 6.01 -2.67 3.09
CA GLU A 239 5.43 -1.56 3.84
C GLU A 239 5.83 -0.20 3.26
N TYR A 240 4.84 0.63 2.99
CA TYR A 240 4.97 2.07 2.73
C TYR A 240 4.36 2.83 3.91
N ARG A 241 5.15 3.66 4.58
CA ARG A 241 4.67 4.43 5.73
C ARG A 241 3.90 5.67 5.27
N LEU A 242 2.80 5.95 5.95
CA LEU A 242 2.06 7.21 5.81
C LEU A 242 2.50 8.17 6.93
N PRO A 243 2.14 9.47 6.88
CA PRO A 243 2.44 10.40 7.98
C PRO A 243 1.98 9.87 9.35
N SER A 244 0.79 9.25 9.40
CA SER A 244 0.30 8.50 10.54
C SER A 244 -0.45 7.24 10.05
N GLY A 245 0.23 6.10 10.11
CA GLY A 245 -0.28 4.81 9.63
C GLY A 245 0.61 4.17 8.57
N TYR A 246 0.06 3.26 7.77
CA TYR A 246 0.81 2.49 6.78
C TYR A 246 -0.08 1.95 5.67
N LEU A 247 0.53 1.62 4.54
CA LEU A 247 0.01 0.70 3.54
C LEU A 247 0.96 -0.50 3.44
N ARG A 248 0.43 -1.68 3.74
CA ARG A 248 1.15 -2.95 3.78
C ARG A 248 0.60 -3.91 2.75
N TYR A 249 1.50 -4.60 2.07
CA TYR A 249 1.18 -5.69 1.15
C TYR A 249 1.85 -6.96 1.67
N TYR A 250 1.06 -8.01 1.83
CA TYR A 250 1.53 -9.35 2.18
C TYR A 250 1.40 -10.21 0.92
N LEU A 251 2.53 -10.65 0.38
CA LEU A 251 2.60 -11.39 -0.87
C LEU A 251 3.18 -12.77 -0.62
N ALA A 252 2.42 -13.81 -0.97
CA ALA A 252 2.92 -15.18 -0.88
C ALA A 252 4.06 -15.40 -1.91
N PRO A 253 5.18 -16.05 -1.51
CA PRO A 253 6.19 -16.47 -2.46
C PRO A 253 5.63 -17.54 -3.40
N LYS A 254 6.20 -17.64 -4.59
CA LYS A 254 6.06 -18.82 -5.44
C LYS A 254 6.91 -19.93 -4.82
N PHE A 255 6.27 -21.05 -4.54
CA PHE A 255 6.98 -22.30 -4.31
C PHE A 255 7.11 -22.98 -5.67
N ASP A 256 8.32 -23.40 -6.03
CA ASP A 256 8.49 -24.29 -7.17
C ASP A 256 7.92 -25.65 -6.75
N ASP A 257 7.10 -26.28 -7.60
CA ASP A 257 6.49 -27.61 -7.36
C ASP A 257 7.53 -28.77 -7.34
N GLU A 258 8.82 -28.45 -7.15
CA GLU A 258 9.90 -29.42 -7.01
C GLU A 258 10.24 -29.63 -5.52
N ASP A 259 9.28 -30.19 -4.79
CA ASP A 259 9.47 -31.09 -3.65
C ASP A 259 8.31 -32.09 -3.54
#